data_AF-A0A924C5K5-F1
#
_entry.id   AF-A0A924C5K5-F1
#
_cell.length_a   1.000
_cell.length_b   1.000
_cell.length_c   1.000
_cell.angle_alpha   90.00
_cell.angle_beta   90.00
_cell.angle_gamma   90.00
#
_symmetry.space_group_name_H-M   'P 1'
#
loop_
_entity.id
_entity.type
_entity.pdbx_description
1 polymer ?
#
loop_
_entity_poly.entity_id
_entity_poly.type
_entity_poly.pdbx_seq_one_letter_code
_entity_poly.pdbx_strand_id
1 'polypeptide(L)'
;MNNETDIELSGPFTVRDCSGNARDIEAIRIFDEGYGIIDVYVHMAHSMDGDRLYDDTTLIGQIMAQLRKLGYVGPDFGHGDLGLQDDKLIVLEAPEAFNAFAASRGWKNLAEEFAEDESDPDPGPDGLHAPSPTLLDALMRKFKAS
;
A
#
# COMPACT_ATOMS: atom_id res chain seq x y z
N MET A 1 15.28 8.89 1.57
CA MET A 1 13.88 8.51 1.35
C MET A 1 13.46 9.02 -0.01
N ASN A 2 13.12 8.13 -0.95
CA ASN A 2 12.47 8.56 -2.19
C ASN A 2 10.99 8.79 -1.85
N ASN A 3 10.55 10.05 -1.95
CA ASN A 3 9.15 10.48 -1.78
C ASN A 3 8.23 10.00 -2.92
N GLU A 4 8.70 9.11 -3.80
CA GLU A 4 7.95 8.71 -5.00
C GLU A 4 6.80 7.75 -4.69
N THR A 5 6.84 7.08 -3.53
CA THR A 5 5.81 6.12 -3.09
C THR A 5 4.95 6.64 -1.93
N ASP A 6 5.26 7.82 -1.38
CA ASP A 6 4.45 8.49 -0.35
C ASP A 6 3.31 9.26 -1.01
N ILE A 7 2.07 8.85 -0.73
CA ILE A 7 0.89 9.47 -1.32
C ILE A 7 0.03 10.04 -0.22
N GLU A 8 -0.02 11.38 -0.15
CA GLU A 8 -0.92 12.09 0.75
C GLU A 8 -2.34 12.13 0.18
N LEU A 9 -3.28 11.52 0.91
CA LEU A 9 -4.70 11.48 0.55
C LEU A 9 -5.45 12.70 1.08
N SER A 10 -5.08 13.16 2.28
CA SER A 10 -5.69 14.31 2.96
C SER A 10 -4.63 15.14 3.66
N GLY A 11 -4.77 16.46 3.59
CA GLY A 11 -4.12 17.39 4.51
C GLY A 11 -4.82 17.42 5.88
N PRO A 12 -4.49 18.40 6.75
CA PRO A 12 -4.85 18.39 8.16
C PRO A 12 -6.35 18.63 8.41
N PHE A 13 -6.88 17.96 9.42
CA PHE A 13 -8.26 18.10 9.89
C PHE A 13 -8.40 17.65 11.35
N THR A 14 -9.50 18.05 12.00
CA THR A 14 -9.77 17.68 13.40
C THR A 14 -10.99 16.76 13.47
N VAL A 15 -10.89 15.72 14.29
CA VAL A 15 -11.99 14.80 14.63
C VAL A 15 -12.19 14.75 16.13
N ARG A 16 -13.22 14.04 16.60
CA ARG A 16 -13.43 13.76 18.02
C ARG A 16 -13.34 12.28 18.33
N ASP A 17 -12.74 11.93 19.45
CA ASP A 17 -12.81 10.57 19.98
C ASP A 17 -14.17 10.31 20.67
N CYS A 18 -14.41 9.07 21.10
CA CYS A 18 -15.64 8.68 21.80
C CYS A 18 -15.82 9.36 23.17
N SER A 19 -14.74 9.89 23.75
CA SER A 19 -14.76 10.70 24.98
C SER A 19 -15.05 12.18 24.70
N GLY A 20 -15.14 12.56 23.42
CA GLY A 20 -15.42 13.92 22.98
C GLY A 20 -14.19 14.81 22.88
N ASN A 21 -12.98 14.28 23.09
CA ASN A 21 -11.76 15.08 22.96
C ASN A 21 -11.46 15.34 21.48
N ALA A 22 -10.99 16.55 21.17
CA ALA A 22 -10.51 16.86 19.84
C ALA A 22 -9.18 16.16 19.57
N ARG A 23 -9.07 15.54 18.40
CA ARG A 23 -7.85 14.89 17.91
C ARG A 23 -7.49 15.52 16.57
N ASP A 24 -6.35 16.17 16.54
CA ASP A 24 -5.83 16.82 15.35
C ASP A 24 -5.03 15.81 14.52
N ILE A 25 -5.42 15.66 13.26
CA ILE A 25 -4.78 14.79 12.27
C ILE A 25 -3.98 15.70 11.34
N GLU A 26 -2.72 15.37 11.16
CA GLU A 26 -1.80 16.07 10.26
C GLU A 26 -2.04 15.68 8.80
N ALA A 27 -2.14 14.37 8.54
CA ALA A 27 -2.38 13.85 7.20
C ALA A 27 -2.93 12.41 7.23
N ILE A 28 -3.57 12.02 6.13
CA ILE A 28 -3.81 10.60 5.80
C ILE A 28 -2.92 10.25 4.62
N ARG A 29 -2.18 9.15 4.73
CA ARG A 29 -1.18 8.72 3.74
C ARG A 29 -1.31 7.24 3.43
N ILE A 30 -0.84 6.87 2.25
CA ILE A 30 -0.58 5.49 1.86
C ILE A 30 0.81 5.41 1.26
N PHE A 31 1.41 4.22 1.33
CA PHE A 31 2.67 3.94 0.67
C PHE A 31 2.49 2.86 -0.39
N ASP A 32 3.15 3.04 -1.53
CA ASP A 32 3.27 1.96 -2.50
C ASP A 32 4.42 1.02 -2.07
N GLU A 33 4.08 0.00 -1.27
CA GLU A 33 5.04 -0.97 -0.73
C GLU A 33 5.28 -2.17 -1.64
N GLY A 34 4.49 -2.31 -2.71
CA GLY A 34 4.63 -3.39 -3.70
C GLY A 34 4.17 -4.77 -3.26
N TYR A 35 3.40 -4.90 -2.19
CA TYR A 35 2.79 -6.17 -1.74
C TYR A 35 1.32 -6.35 -2.13
N GLY A 36 0.73 -5.37 -2.84
CA GLY A 36 -0.66 -5.44 -3.32
C GLY A 36 -1.75 -5.23 -2.26
N ILE A 37 -1.36 -5.05 -1.01
CA ILE A 37 -2.24 -4.65 0.11
C ILE A 37 -1.88 -3.22 0.51
N ILE A 38 -2.88 -2.44 0.92
CA ILE A 38 -2.71 -1.04 1.28
C ILE A 38 -3.02 -0.85 2.77
N ASP A 39 -1.99 -0.49 3.53
CA ASP A 39 -2.16 0.11 4.84
C ASP A 39 -2.38 1.62 4.72
N VAL A 40 -3.28 2.15 5.54
CA VAL A 40 -3.59 3.58 5.59
C VAL A 40 -3.07 4.17 6.88
N TYR A 41 -2.19 5.15 6.72
CA TYR A 41 -1.42 5.78 7.78
C TYR A 41 -2.06 7.12 8.14
N VAL A 42 -2.58 7.23 9.35
CA VAL A 42 -3.19 8.44 9.87
C VAL A 42 -2.22 9.06 10.88
N HIS A 43 -1.58 10.15 10.46
CA HIS A 43 -0.60 10.86 11.27
C HIS A 43 -1.32 11.83 12.21
N MET A 44 -1.11 11.64 13.51
CA MET A 44 -1.66 12.51 14.54
C MET A 44 -0.72 13.69 14.77
N ALA A 45 -1.27 14.91 14.86
CA ALA A 45 -0.48 16.12 15.12
C ALA A 45 0.15 16.10 16.53
N HIS A 46 -0.49 15.38 17.46
CA HIS A 46 -0.07 15.24 18.85
C HIS A 46 0.05 13.78 19.24
N SER A 47 0.86 13.53 20.27
CA SER A 47 0.96 12.22 20.93
C SER A 47 -0.41 11.76 21.40
N MET A 48 -0.66 10.46 21.30
CA MET A 48 -1.87 9.82 21.82
C MET A 48 -1.73 9.47 23.32
N ASP A 49 -0.55 9.68 23.92
CA ASP A 49 -0.28 9.43 25.35
C ASP A 49 -0.64 7.99 25.78
N GLY A 50 -0.52 7.03 24.86
CA GLY A 50 -0.86 5.62 25.07
C GLY A 50 -2.33 5.24 24.83
N ASP A 51 -3.18 6.19 24.40
CA ASP A 51 -4.57 5.90 24.01
C ASP A 51 -4.60 5.01 22.76
N ARG A 52 -5.44 3.97 22.78
CA ARG A 52 -5.66 3.05 21.64
C ARG A 52 -6.69 3.62 20.67
N LEU A 53 -6.40 4.77 20.06
CA LEU A 53 -7.34 5.43 19.16
C LEU A 53 -7.65 4.61 17.88
N TYR A 54 -6.81 3.63 17.53
CA TYR A 54 -7.07 2.65 16.46
C TYR A 54 -8.26 1.71 16.74
N ASP A 55 -8.75 1.64 17.99
CA ASP A 55 -9.98 0.90 18.36
C ASP A 55 -11.19 1.84 18.53
N ASP A 56 -11.00 3.16 18.42
CA ASP A 56 -12.07 4.13 18.61
C ASP A 56 -12.93 4.26 17.34
N THR A 57 -14.03 3.52 17.32
CA THR A 57 -14.99 3.51 16.20
C THR A 57 -15.58 4.89 15.88
N THR A 58 -15.67 5.82 16.85
CA THR A 58 -16.18 7.17 16.62
C THR A 58 -15.17 8.01 15.85
N LEU A 59 -13.90 7.90 16.25
CA LEU A 59 -12.77 8.53 15.57
C LEU A 59 -12.58 7.95 14.15
N ILE A 60 -12.54 6.62 14.03
CA ILE A 60 -12.40 5.92 12.74
C ILE A 60 -13.56 6.28 11.81
N GLY A 61 -14.80 6.32 12.30
CA GLY A 61 -15.95 6.71 11.49
C GLY A 61 -15.82 8.13 10.90
N GLN A 62 -15.21 9.07 11.63
CA GLN A 62 -14.94 10.42 11.13
C GLN A 62 -13.78 10.45 10.12
N ILE A 63 -12.75 9.63 10.29
CA ILE A 63 -11.68 9.44 9.31
C ILE A 63 -12.26 8.86 8.01
N MET A 64 -13.11 7.83 8.11
CA MET A 64 -13.82 7.27 6.95
C MET A 64 -14.70 8.30 6.26
N ALA A 65 -15.40 9.14 7.03
CA ALA A 65 -16.17 10.24 6.46
C ALA A 65 -15.29 11.25 5.70
N GLN A 66 -14.06 11.49 6.16
CA GLN A 66 -13.10 12.33 5.47
C GLN A 66 -12.64 11.69 4.15
N LEU A 67 -12.31 10.39 4.14
CA LEU A 67 -11.99 9.65 2.91
C LEU A 67 -13.16 9.64 1.91
N ARG A 68 -14.39 9.49 2.39
CA ARG A 68 -15.59 9.53 1.55
C ARG A 68 -15.81 10.91 0.91
N LYS A 69 -15.49 12.00 1.61
CA LYS A 69 -15.49 13.36 1.00
C LYS A 69 -14.47 13.50 -0.11
N LEU A 70 -13.37 12.76 -0.03
CA LEU A 70 -12.32 12.73 -1.05
C LEU A 70 -12.68 11.83 -2.24
N GLY A 71 -13.80 11.09 -2.17
CA GLY A 71 -14.30 10.25 -3.26
C GLY A 71 -14.14 8.75 -3.03
N TYR A 72 -13.68 8.31 -1.86
CA TYR A 72 -13.70 6.89 -1.54
C TYR A 72 -15.15 6.38 -1.38
N VAL A 73 -15.48 5.31 -2.08
CA VAL A 73 -16.78 4.63 -1.98
C VAL A 73 -16.51 3.15 -1.73
N GLY A 74 -16.73 2.70 -0.50
CA GLY A 74 -16.48 1.32 -0.11
C GLY A 74 -16.77 1.07 1.37
N PRO A 75 -16.46 -0.14 1.87
CA PRO A 75 -16.62 -0.50 3.27
C PRO A 75 -15.67 0.29 4.18
N ASP A 76 -15.97 0.29 5.48
CA ASP A 76 -15.10 0.88 6.50
C ASP A 76 -13.85 0.01 6.72
N PHE A 77 -12.77 0.66 7.17
CA PHE A 77 -11.49 -0.01 7.40
C PHE A 77 -11.46 -0.81 8.70
N GLY A 78 -10.61 -1.82 8.72
CA GLY A 78 -10.25 -2.56 9.92
C GLY A 78 -9.11 -1.90 10.68
N HIS A 79 -8.76 -2.48 11.83
CA HIS A 79 -7.50 -2.16 12.49
C HIS A 79 -6.35 -2.75 11.66
N GLY A 80 -5.29 -1.97 11.44
CA GLY A 80 -4.04 -2.49 10.88
C GLY A 80 -3.27 -3.31 11.92
N ASP A 81 -2.09 -3.80 11.54
CA ASP A 81 -1.22 -4.57 12.44
C ASP A 81 -0.86 -3.76 13.69
N LEU A 82 -1.04 -4.37 14.88
CA LEU A 82 -0.73 -3.76 16.16
C LEU A 82 0.76 -3.42 16.30
N GLY A 83 1.64 -4.12 15.58
CA GLY A 83 3.08 -3.85 15.53
C GLY A 83 3.45 -2.60 14.73
N LEU A 84 2.54 -2.06 13.92
CA LEU A 84 2.74 -0.85 13.13
C LEU A 84 2.13 0.41 13.78
N GLN A 85 1.34 0.23 14.84
CA GLN A 85 0.78 1.35 15.61
C GLN A 85 1.89 2.07 16.37
N ASP A 86 1.84 3.40 16.40
CA ASP A 86 2.79 4.24 17.15
C ASP A 86 2.01 5.34 17.91
N ASP A 87 2.68 6.03 18.82
CA ASP A 87 2.12 7.09 19.64
C ASP A 87 1.55 8.27 18.83
N LYS A 88 2.01 8.48 17.60
CA LYS A 88 1.49 9.50 16.68
C LYS A 88 0.97 8.95 15.37
N LEU A 89 0.77 7.64 15.30
CA LEU A 89 0.39 6.97 14.07
C LEU A 89 -0.68 5.92 14.34
N ILE A 90 -1.80 6.08 13.65
CA ILE A 90 -2.82 5.03 13.54
C ILE A 90 -2.66 4.36 12.18
N VAL A 91 -2.56 3.04 12.16
CA VAL A 91 -2.53 2.24 10.94
C VAL A 91 -3.86 1.50 10.79
N LEU A 92 -4.49 1.62 9.63
CA LEU A 92 -5.75 0.99 9.29
C LEU A 92 -5.56 0.08 8.08
N GLU A 93 -6.13 -1.12 8.13
CA GLU A 93 -6.12 -2.04 7.01
C GLU A 93 -7.24 -1.66 6.03
N ALA A 94 -6.87 -1.29 4.80
CA ALA A 94 -7.85 -0.98 3.77
C ALA A 94 -8.32 -2.26 3.06
N PRO A 95 -9.64 -2.38 2.79
CA PRO A 95 -10.19 -3.47 2.00
C PRO A 95 -9.77 -3.31 0.53
N GLU A 96 -9.77 -4.40 -0.24
CA GLU A 96 -9.44 -4.41 -1.67
C GLU A 96 -10.23 -3.39 -2.51
N ALA A 97 -11.49 -3.09 -2.11
CA ALA A 97 -12.31 -2.05 -2.74
C ALA A 97 -11.68 -0.65 -2.70
N PHE A 98 -10.72 -0.41 -1.81
CA PHE A 98 -9.96 0.83 -1.71
C PHE A 98 -8.93 0.99 -2.85
N ASN A 99 -8.48 -0.09 -3.48
CA ASN A 99 -7.44 -0.08 -4.51
C ASN A 99 -7.79 0.85 -5.69
N ALA A 100 -9.05 0.87 -6.13
CA ALA A 100 -9.50 1.74 -7.20
C ALA A 100 -9.39 3.23 -6.82
N PHE A 101 -9.71 3.56 -5.55
CA PHE A 101 -9.54 4.93 -5.04
C PHE A 101 -8.06 5.28 -4.89
N ALA A 102 -7.25 4.39 -4.33
CA ALA A 102 -5.81 4.59 -4.20
C ALA A 102 -5.13 4.79 -5.57
N ALA A 103 -5.49 4.00 -6.58
CA ALA A 103 -5.00 4.14 -7.94
C ALA A 103 -5.36 5.50 -8.55
N SER A 104 -6.58 6.00 -8.29
CA SER A 104 -6.99 7.36 -8.71
C SER A 104 -6.15 8.48 -8.06
N ARG A 105 -5.45 8.16 -6.96
CA ARG A 105 -4.56 9.06 -6.22
C ARG A 105 -3.08 8.86 -6.55
N GLY A 106 -2.75 7.91 -7.44
CA GLY A 106 -1.40 7.68 -7.93
C GLY A 106 -0.71 6.42 -7.41
N TRP A 107 -1.42 5.56 -6.67
CA TRP A 107 -0.90 4.24 -6.27
C TRP A 107 -0.79 3.33 -7.51
N LYS A 108 0.32 2.61 -7.68
CA LYS A 108 0.60 1.87 -8.92
C LYS A 108 0.43 0.36 -8.82
N ASN A 109 0.24 -0.16 -7.61
CA ASN A 109 0.19 -1.61 -7.36
C ASN A 109 1.41 -2.35 -7.96
N LEU A 110 2.60 -2.08 -7.43
CA LEU A 110 3.82 -2.68 -7.98
C LEU A 110 3.82 -4.22 -7.91
N ALA A 111 2.97 -4.84 -7.09
CA ALA A 111 2.84 -6.30 -7.02
C ALA A 111 2.33 -6.93 -8.33
N GLU A 112 1.45 -6.23 -9.06
CA GLU A 112 0.97 -6.71 -10.36
C GLU A 112 2.09 -6.71 -11.41
N GLU A 113 2.99 -5.71 -11.37
CA GLU A 113 4.13 -5.64 -12.29
C GLU A 113 5.10 -6.83 -12.14
N PHE A 114 5.22 -7.41 -10.94
CA PHE A 114 6.08 -8.59 -10.69
C PHE A 114 5.39 -9.93 -11.01
N ALA A 115 4.06 -10.00 -10.91
CA ALA A 115 3.31 -11.23 -11.22
C ALA A 115 3.30 -11.56 -12.73
N GLU A 116 3.39 -10.56 -13.59
CA GLU A 116 3.44 -10.76 -15.05
C GLU A 116 4.79 -11.29 -15.55
N ASP A 117 5.89 -11.09 -14.81
CA ASP A 117 7.23 -11.56 -15.19
C ASP A 117 7.50 -13.03 -14.78
N GLU A 118 6.75 -13.59 -13.81
CA GLU A 118 6.82 -15.02 -13.43
C GLU A 118 5.98 -15.96 -14.33
N SER A 119 5.30 -15.41 -15.34
CA SER A 119 4.58 -16.18 -16.36
C SER A 119 5.52 -16.66 -17.47
N ASP A 120 6.59 -17.39 -17.10
CA ASP A 120 7.35 -18.19 -18.08
C ASP A 120 6.40 -19.29 -18.58
N PRO A 121 6.05 -19.36 -19.87
CA PRO A 121 5.15 -20.39 -20.36
C PRO A 121 5.84 -21.75 -20.25
N ASP A 122 5.28 -22.64 -19.43
CA ASP A 122 5.59 -24.07 -19.41
C ASP A 122 5.60 -24.59 -20.86
N PRO A 123 6.74 -25.01 -21.43
CA PRO A 123 6.74 -25.65 -22.72
C PRO A 123 6.18 -27.07 -22.53
N GLY A 124 4.86 -27.19 -22.68
CA GLY A 124 4.19 -28.48 -22.76
C GLY A 124 4.87 -29.42 -23.77
N PRO A 125 4.77 -30.73 -23.58
CA PRO A 125 5.71 -31.69 -24.14
C PRO A 125 5.37 -32.08 -25.59
N ASP A 126 5.24 -31.14 -26.53
CA ASP A 126 5.09 -31.50 -27.96
C ASP A 126 5.34 -30.32 -28.92
N GLY A 127 6.50 -29.68 -28.79
CA GLY A 127 6.92 -28.61 -29.70
C GLY A 127 8.40 -28.71 -30.07
N LEU A 128 8.69 -29.27 -31.24
CA LEU A 128 10.01 -29.23 -31.89
C LEU A 128 10.40 -27.77 -32.17
N HIS A 129 10.99 -27.08 -31.18
CA HIS A 129 11.71 -25.83 -31.38
C HIS A 129 13.18 -26.08 -31.06
N ALA A 130 14.05 -25.86 -32.05
CA ALA A 130 15.49 -25.96 -31.84
C ALA A 130 15.94 -24.98 -30.75
N PRO A 131 16.85 -25.36 -29.83
CA PRO A 131 17.27 -24.46 -28.78
C PRO A 131 18.03 -23.28 -29.38
N SER A 132 17.52 -22.07 -29.15
CA SER A 132 18.27 -20.84 -29.37
C SER A 132 19.54 -20.88 -28.51
N PRO A 133 20.73 -20.55 -29.06
CA PRO A 133 21.96 -20.58 -28.28
C PRO A 133 21.86 -19.57 -27.14
N THR A 134 21.98 -20.06 -25.91
CA THR A 134 21.95 -19.23 -24.72
C THR A 134 23.16 -18.29 -24.69
N LEU A 135 23.03 -17.18 -23.98
CA LEU A 135 24.08 -16.18 -23.81
C LEU A 135 25.37 -16.78 -23.23
N LEU A 136 25.23 -17.86 -22.46
CA LEU A 136 26.35 -18.67 -21.93
C LEU A 136 27.12 -19.39 -23.05
N ASP A 137 26.41 -19.94 -24.05
CA ASP A 137 27.00 -20.64 -25.19
C ASP A 137 27.77 -19.68 -26.11
N ALA A 138 27.23 -18.47 -26.30
CA ALA A 138 27.91 -17.38 -27.00
C ALA A 138 29.19 -16.91 -26.26
N LEU A 139 29.16 -16.88 -24.92
CA LEU A 139 30.31 -16.52 -24.10
C LEU A 139 31.41 -17.59 -24.17
N MET A 140 31.05 -18.88 -24.09
CA MET A 140 32.00 -19.98 -24.14
C MET A 140 32.70 -20.10 -25.51
N ARG A 141 32.00 -19.80 -26.61
CA ARG A 141 32.61 -19.74 -27.94
C ARG A 141 33.64 -18.63 -28.08
N LYS A 142 33.43 -17.49 -27.40
CA LYS A 142 34.36 -16.35 -27.42
C LYS A 142 35.67 -16.64 -26.68
N PHE A 143 35.65 -17.54 -25.68
CA PHE A 143 36.85 -17.96 -24.94
C PHE A 143 37.58 -19.17 -25.53
N LYS A 144 36.97 -19.90 -26.47
CA LYS A 144 37.58 -21.08 -27.11
C LYS A 144 38.31 -20.77 -28.43
N ALA A 145 38.28 -19.51 -28.86
CA ALA A 145 38.90 -19.03 -30.10
C ALA A 145 40.14 -18.14 -29.87
N SER A 146 40.91 -18.39 -28.80
CA SER A 146 42.24 -17.79 -28.58
C SER A 146 43.28 -18.89 -28.37
#